data_AF-A0A0F9HCI7-F1
#
_entry.id   AF-A0A0F9HCI7-F1
#
_cell.length_a   1.000
_cell.length_b   1.000
_cell.length_c   1.000
_cell.angle_alpha   90.00
_cell.angle_beta   90.00
_cell.angle_gamma   90.00
#
_symmetry.space_group_name_H-M   'P 1'
#
loop_
_entity.id
_entity.type
_entity.pdbx_description
1 polymer ?
#
loop_
_entity_poly.entity_id
_entity_poly.type
_entity_poly.pdbx_seq_one_letter_code
_entity_poly.pdbx_strand_id
1 'polypeptide(L)' 'MNLKKGHKKLLKVLNRNKRPLNTKEIAEKLKYKGAPYDSLKFLRRNEYIHKIKAKKLGGYDEYKISVKGRRAIKNKK' A
#
# COMPACT_ATOMS: atom_id res chain seq x y z
N MET A 1 -15.62 4.29 -8.90
CA MET A 1 -14.74 4.69 -7.77
C MET A 1 -13.35 5.05 -8.30
N ASN A 2 -12.94 6.33 -8.22
CA ASN A 2 -11.67 6.78 -8.80
C ASN A 2 -10.50 6.68 -7.80
N LEU A 3 -9.40 6.07 -8.22
CA LEU A 3 -8.14 6.04 -7.47
C LEU A 3 -7.53 7.45 -7.40
N LYS A 4 -7.60 8.09 -6.22
CA LYS A 4 -6.94 9.39 -5.95
C LYS A 4 -5.42 9.29 -6.21
N LYS A 5 -4.78 10.43 -6.53
CA LYS A 5 -3.31 10.51 -6.79
C LYS A 5 -2.48 9.89 -5.63
N GLY A 6 -2.89 10.09 -4.38
CA GLY A 6 -2.25 9.49 -3.20
C GLY A 6 -2.29 7.96 -3.20
N HIS A 7 -3.45 7.36 -3.50
CA HIS A 7 -3.62 5.91 -3.58
C HIS A 7 -2.71 5.28 -4.65
N LYS A 8 -2.59 5.92 -5.82
CA LYS A 8 -1.69 5.45 -6.88
C LYS A 8 -0.22 5.52 -6.48
N LYS A 9 0.20 6.57 -5.77
CA LYS A 9 1.58 6.68 -5.25
C LYS A 9 1.87 5.55 -4.26
N LEU A 10 0.94 5.26 -3.35
CA LEU A 10 1.07 4.17 -2.39
C LEU A 10 1.23 2.81 -3.09
N LEU A 11 0.37 2.51 -4.08
CA LEU A 11 0.50 1.28 -4.87
C LEU A 11 1.84 1.21 -5.62
N LYS A 12 2.33 2.32 -6.18
CA LYS A 12 3.67 2.35 -6.81
C LYS A 12 4.80 2.07 -5.83
N VAL A 13 4.73 2.62 -4.62
CA VAL A 13 5.70 2.33 -3.56
C VAL A 13 5.68 0.85 -3.22
N LEU A 14 4.50 0.26 -2.96
CA LEU A 14 4.38 -1.17 -2.67
C LEU A 14 4.82 -2.06 -3.84
N ASN A 15 4.59 -1.65 -5.09
CA ASN A 15 5.03 -2.42 -6.27
C ASN A 15 6.54 -2.35 -6.51
N ARG A 16 7.18 -1.22 -6.17
CA ARG A 16 8.63 -1.06 -6.29
C ARG A 16 9.39 -1.88 -5.24
N ASN A 17 8.78 -2.12 -4.08
CA ASN A 17 9.41 -2.92 -3.03
C ASN A 17 9.02 -4.38 -3.23
N LYS A 18 10.00 -5.28 -3.33
CA LYS A 18 9.77 -6.73 -3.45
C LYS A 18 9.26 -7.37 -2.15
N ARG A 19 9.19 -6.60 -1.06
CA ARG A 19 8.79 -7.03 0.27
C ARG A 19 7.55 -6.25 0.73
N PRO A 20 6.70 -6.85 1.59
CA PRO A 20 5.66 -6.11 2.30
C PRO A 20 6.27 -4.95 3.08
N LEU A 21 5.56 -3.83 3.17
CA LEU A 21 5.98 -2.68 3.96
C LEU A 21 4.98 -2.43 5.07
N ASN A 22 5.46 -2.02 6.24
CA ASN A 22 4.59 -1.60 7.32
C ASN A 22 4.07 -0.16 7.11
N THR A 23 3.06 0.25 7.89
CA THR A 23 2.45 1.59 7.76
C THR A 23 3.47 2.72 7.91
N LYS A 24 4.48 2.57 8.78
CA LYS A 24 5.51 3.58 9.07
C LYS A 24 6.44 3.77 7.86
N GLU A 25 6.96 2.67 7.32
CA GLU A 25 7.81 2.68 6.12
C GLU A 25 7.08 3.26 4.90
N ILE A 26 5.78 2.97 4.76
CA ILE A 26 4.96 3.54 3.69
C ILE A 26 4.83 5.05 3.87
N ALA A 27 4.61 5.54 5.09
CA ALA A 27 4.53 6.97 5.39
C ALA A 27 5.85 7.70 5.06
N GLU A 28 6.99 7.13 5.47
CA GLU A 28 8.32 7.67 5.19
C GLU A 28 8.61 7.73 3.68
N LYS A 29 8.36 6.65 2.95
CA LYS A 29 8.58 6.61 1.49
C LYS A 29 7.65 7.56 0.72
N LEU A 30 6.45 7.83 1.24
CA LEU A 30 5.51 8.78 0.65
C LEU A 30 5.80 10.24 1.03
N LYS A 31 6.78 10.50 1.91
CA LYS A 31 7.02 11.81 2.53
C LYS A 31 5.72 12.42 3.08
N TYR A 32 4.86 11.56 3.64
CA TYR A 32 3.53 11.96 4.10
C TYR A 32 3.65 12.54 5.50
N LYS A 33 3.08 13.73 5.75
CA LYS A 33 3.03 14.36 7.10
C LYS A 33 2.04 13.68 8.06
N GLY A 34 1.76 12.39 7.87
CA GLY A 34 0.81 11.61 8.67
C GLY A 34 0.78 10.14 8.27
N ALA A 35 0.02 9.33 9.02
CA ALA A 35 -0.10 7.92 8.73
C ALA A 35 -1.11 7.68 7.57
N PRO A 36 -0.78 6.86 6.55
CA PRO A 36 -1.63 6.61 5.39
C PRO A 36 -2.80 5.65 5.69
N TYR A 37 -3.37 5.67 6.91
CA TYR A 37 -4.38 4.72 7.35
C TYR A 37 -5.63 4.70 6.47
N ASP A 38 -6.17 5.87 6.11
CA ASP A 38 -7.36 5.95 5.25
C ASP A 38 -7.10 5.39 3.85
N SER A 39 -5.91 5.69 3.31
CA SER A 39 -5.49 5.17 2.00
C SER A 39 -5.32 3.65 2.05
N LEU A 40 -4.70 3.12 3.11
CA LEU A 40 -4.53 1.68 3.30
C LEU A 40 -5.87 0.97 3.51
N LYS A 41 -6.77 1.55 4.33
CA LYS A 41 -8.11 1.00 4.57
C LYS A 41 -8.92 0.96 3.28
N PHE A 42 -8.90 2.05 2.50
CA PHE A 42 -9.56 2.12 1.20
C PHE A 42 -9.00 1.08 0.22
N LEU A 43 -7.69 1.02 0.06
CA LEU A 43 -7.04 0.10 -0.86
C LEU A 43 -7.25 -1.36 -0.48
N ARG A 44 -7.26 -1.66 0.83
CA ARG A 44 -7.56 -3.00 1.36
C ARG A 44 -9.01 -3.38 1.10
N ARG A 45 -9.97 -2.50 1.38
CA ARG A 45 -11.40 -2.75 1.15
C ARG A 45 -11.71 -3.01 -0.33
N ASN A 46 -10.94 -2.40 -1.23
CA ASN A 46 -11.06 -2.60 -2.67
C ASN A 46 -10.13 -3.69 -3.22
N GLU A 47 -9.45 -4.45 -2.36
CA GLU A 47 -8.56 -5.57 -2.71
C GLU A 47 -7.36 -5.19 -3.58
N TYR A 48 -6.93 -3.93 -3.56
CA TYR A 48 -5.71 -3.49 -4.26
C TYR A 48 -4.44 -3.85 -3.48
N ILE A 49 -4.56 -4.10 -2.18
CA ILE A 49 -3.46 -4.52 -1.30
C ILE A 49 -3.92 -5.64 -0.36
N HIS A 50 -2.99 -6.47 0.10
CA HIS A 50 -3.21 -7.46 1.14
C HIS A 50 -2.46 -7.08 2.40
N LYS A 51 -3.15 -7.19 3.53
CA LYS A 51 -2.58 -7.04 4.86
C LYS A 51 -1.97 -8.38 5.30
N ILE A 52 -0.72 -8.36 5.74
CA ILE A 52 0.01 -9.51 6.27
C ILE A 52 0.33 -9.19 7.73
N LYS A 53 0.04 -10.13 8.64
CA LYS A 53 0.48 -10.01 10.03
C LYS A 53 1.92 -10.52 10.12
N ALA A 54 2.87 -9.64 10.42
CA ALA A 54 4.23 -10.08 10.70
C ALA A 54 4.26 -10.71 12.10
N LYS A 55 4.49 -12.04 12.17
CA LYS A 55 4.61 -12.78 13.44
C LYS A 55 5.95 -12.53 14.15
N LYS A 56 6.99 -12.06 13.43
CA LYS A 56 8.31 -11.81 14.00
C LYS A 56 8.41 -10.31 14.35
N LEU A 57 8.62 -10.01 15.63
CA LEU A 57 8.97 -8.69 16.19
C LEU A 57 7.81 -7.69 16.38
N GLY A 58 6.82 -8.01 17.21
CA GLY A 58 5.92 -7.00 17.80
C GLY A 58 4.56 -6.78 17.12
N GLY A 59 4.16 -7.64 16.18
CA GLY A 59 2.77 -7.69 15.69
C GLY A 59 2.38 -6.53 14.77
N TYR A 60 3.32 -5.98 14.00
CA TYR A 60 3.01 -4.91 13.05
C TYR A 60 2.27 -5.44 11.81
N ASP A 61 1.40 -4.59 11.30
CA ASP A 61 0.67 -4.82 10.07
C ASP A 61 1.51 -4.43 8.86
N GLU A 62 1.84 -5.41 8.03
CA GLU A 62 2.51 -5.20 6.76
C GLU A 62 1.52 -5.25 5.59
N TYR A 63 1.86 -4.58 4.50
CA TYR A 63 1.01 -4.49 3.32
C TYR A 63 1.81 -4.88 2.08
N LYS A 64 1.22 -5.74 1.25
CA LYS A 64 1.73 -6.06 -0.09
C LYS A 64 0.72 -5.65 -1.16
N ILE A 65 1.21 -5.33 -2.35
CA ILE A 65 0.32 -5.06 -3.49
C ILE A 65 -0.34 -6.35 -4.01
N SER A 66 -1.61 -6.28 -4.37
CA SER A 66 -2.32 -7.41 -5.00
C SER A 66 -2.12 -7.41 -6.53
N VAL A 67 -2.57 -8.47 -7.20
CA VAL A 67 -2.62 -8.52 -8.68
C VAL A 67 -3.50 -7.37 -9.21
N LYS A 68 -4.65 -7.12 -8.57
CA LYS A 68 -5.57 -6.02 -8.90
C LYS A 68 -4.89 -4.65 -8.74
N GLY A 69 -4.15 -4.45 -7.65
CA GLY A 69 -3.33 -3.25 -7.41
C GLY A 69 -2.30 -3.02 -8.51
N ARG A 70 -1.60 -4.08 -8.92
CA ARG A 70 -0.61 -4.03 -10.02
C ARG A 70 -1.26 -3.64 -11.35
N ARG A 71 -2.41 -4.22 -11.69
CA ARG A 71 -3.17 -3.86 -12.90
C ARG A 71 -3.60 -2.39 -12.85
N ALA A 72 -4.07 -1.91 -11.71
CA ALA A 72 -4.54 -0.54 -11.53
C ALA A 72 -3.46 0.54 -11.72
N ILE A 73 -2.18 0.21 -11.52
CA ILE A 73 -1.05 1.11 -11.80
C ILE A 73 -0.42 0.89 -13.18
N LYS A 74 -0.69 -0.25 -13.84
CA LYS A 74 -0.13 -0.61 -15.15
C LYS A 74 -0.90 -0.01 -16.33
N ASN A 75 -2.18 0.31 -16.18
CA ASN A 75 -3.04 0.90 -17.23
C ASN A 75 -2.75 2.39 -17.54
N LYS A 76 -1.48 2.73 -17.76
CA LYS A 76 -1.01 3.99 -18.35
C LYS A 76 -0.01 3.64 -19.46
N LYS A 77 -0.49 2.98 -20.51
CA LYS A 77 0.16 2.97 -21.81
C LYS A 77 -0.91 3.26 -22.84
#